data_AF-A0AAW1TBB9-F1
#
_entry.id   AF-A0AAW1TBB9-F1
#
_cell.length_a   1.000
_cell.length_b   1.000
_cell.length_c   1.000
_cell.angle_alpha   90.00
_cell.angle_beta   90.00
_cell.angle_gamma   90.00
#
_symmetry.space_group_name_H-M   'P 1'
#
loop_
_entity.id
_entity.type
_entity.pdbx_description
1 polymer ?
#
loop_
_entity_poly.entity_id
_entity_poly.type
_entity_poly.pdbx_seq_one_letter_code
_entity_poly.pdbx_strand_id
1 'polypeptide(L)'
;MTKLIVVAALAVLATAAAAPFNTGTGLLPTGSLLTSDAGGPYNLTLLPVQQGEVKSAMAARMNYTDADIVNFLTNVECTEGRFDSMGTLGVDFNDNLTLGGPPSIGYGKANLSPEVLSALTEVAVSEQGHGLFTRHAGGALPCPLVNYTAGFNDVYANIYGLAPGQDISVLFGAPFDPLYNDETFLLSVVFLEELGATGNKGLVSLLSNPVISDGVNGLATSATAFAAIERFLLFQRRENPVYPTNETVAQVFARLSAYRDAMDGPQFDDQGLLNYDPRFVAITVNDTNAGQYINNFPTDVQGLTFSRTPQMIINILTIGSPTGIGGFYPQGLNGNIKTPTGYNVTASGLQPFAGAAQDVEETVAQAGNVNQAPITAAGPYVVPGELDLTQAENGPLQTPSYTSRGYYPLAYQPFRVASQPQVMVGTPSGTTSG
;
A
#
# COMPACT_ATOMS: atom_id res chain seq x y z
N MET A 1 25.52 73.56 2.13
CA MET A 1 25.37 72.89 3.44
C MET A 1 24.14 72.03 3.39
N THR A 2 24.37 70.73 3.51
CA THR A 2 23.46 69.58 3.49
C THR A 2 22.50 69.59 4.68
N LYS A 3 21.20 69.30 4.48
CA LYS A 3 20.31 68.52 5.38
C LYS A 3 19.15 67.96 4.55
N LEU A 4 19.28 66.76 4.00
CA LEU A 4 18.94 65.43 4.55
C LEU A 4 17.42 65.15 4.57
N ILE A 5 17.06 64.21 3.72
CA ILE A 5 15.76 63.58 3.47
C ILE A 5 15.43 62.63 4.63
N VAL A 6 14.18 62.63 5.10
CA VAL A 6 13.54 61.45 5.71
C VAL A 6 12.08 61.42 5.24
N VAL A 7 11.80 60.59 4.23
CA VAL A 7 10.43 60.14 3.94
C VAL A 7 10.30 58.76 4.57
N ALA A 8 9.49 58.66 5.62
CA ALA A 8 9.16 57.40 6.26
C ALA A 8 8.25 56.59 5.32
N ALA A 9 8.79 55.55 4.71
CA ALA A 9 7.98 54.52 4.05
C ALA A 9 7.42 53.59 5.13
N LEU A 10 6.09 53.66 5.31
CA LEU A 10 5.34 52.72 6.14
C LEU A 10 5.34 51.36 5.42
N ALA A 11 6.14 50.41 5.89
CA ALA A 11 6.12 49.04 5.40
C ALA A 11 4.84 48.35 5.91
N VAL A 12 3.86 48.20 5.03
CA VAL A 12 2.73 47.29 5.26
C VAL A 12 3.29 45.87 5.14
N LEU A 13 3.48 45.21 6.28
CA LEU A 13 3.71 43.77 6.38
C LEU A 13 2.45 43.05 5.89
N ALA A 14 2.40 42.75 4.60
CA ALA A 14 1.48 41.74 4.08
C ALA A 14 2.03 40.37 4.51
N THR A 15 1.41 39.76 5.50
CA THR A 15 1.51 38.32 5.73
C THR A 15 0.95 37.63 4.50
N ALA A 16 1.81 37.13 3.61
CA ALA A 16 1.40 36.25 2.52
C ALA A 16 0.92 34.94 3.15
N ALA A 17 -0.38 34.87 3.45
CA ALA A 17 -1.06 33.59 3.59
C ALA A 17 -0.93 32.89 2.25
N ALA A 18 -0.37 31.66 2.26
CA ALA A 18 -0.38 30.79 1.10
C ALA A 18 -1.83 30.64 0.64
N ALA A 19 -2.12 31.18 -0.56
CA ALA A 19 -3.41 30.95 -1.18
C ALA A 19 -3.50 29.45 -1.52
N PRO A 20 -4.60 28.76 -1.15
CA PRO A 20 -4.80 27.39 -1.57
C PRO A 20 -4.85 27.35 -3.09
N PHE A 21 -4.23 26.34 -3.67
CA PHE A 21 -4.26 26.05 -5.10
C PHE A 21 -5.65 26.31 -5.67
N ASN A 22 -5.72 27.24 -6.63
CA ASN A 22 -6.96 27.67 -7.25
C ASN A 22 -7.60 26.45 -7.93
N THR A 23 -8.76 26.00 -7.45
CA THR A 23 -9.48 24.78 -7.87
C THR A 23 -10.08 24.86 -9.29
N GLY A 24 -9.49 25.65 -10.19
CA GLY A 24 -10.02 25.93 -11.53
C GLY A 24 -8.98 26.04 -12.64
N THR A 25 -7.69 25.86 -12.37
CA THR A 25 -6.65 25.76 -13.41
C THR A 25 -6.12 24.34 -13.40
N GLY A 26 -6.78 23.48 -14.16
CA GLY A 26 -6.42 22.08 -14.28
C GLY A 26 -4.95 21.92 -14.66
N LEU A 27 -4.16 21.39 -13.72
CA LEU A 27 -3.20 20.38 -14.09
C LEU A 27 -3.98 19.33 -14.88
N LEU A 28 -3.54 19.17 -16.12
CA LEU A 28 -4.22 18.49 -17.20
C LEU A 28 -4.96 17.25 -16.69
N PRO A 29 -6.25 17.07 -17.02
CA PRO A 29 -6.84 15.74 -16.98
C PRO A 29 -5.86 14.81 -17.70
N THR A 30 -5.72 13.55 -17.28
CA THR A 30 -4.82 12.55 -17.88
C THR A 30 -5.10 12.22 -19.36
N GLY A 31 -5.78 13.09 -20.09
CA GLY A 31 -5.89 13.16 -21.54
C GLY A 31 -4.61 13.62 -22.24
N SER A 32 -3.52 12.90 -22.00
CA SER A 32 -2.61 12.42 -23.05
C SER A 32 -1.70 11.39 -22.40
N LEU A 33 -2.10 10.12 -22.44
CA LEU A 33 -1.17 9.00 -22.16
C LEU A 33 -0.14 8.83 -23.29
N LEU A 34 -0.16 9.70 -24.30
CA LEU A 34 0.93 9.85 -25.25
C LEU A 34 1.82 10.99 -24.76
N THR A 35 3.06 10.60 -24.49
CA THR A 35 4.26 11.46 -24.49
C THR A 35 4.13 12.69 -25.41
N SER A 36 4.76 13.80 -25.02
CA SER A 36 4.98 14.96 -25.90
C SER A 36 5.78 14.58 -27.16
N ASP A 37 6.45 13.43 -27.16
CA ASP A 37 7.13 12.86 -28.32
C ASP A 37 6.11 12.21 -29.27
N ALA A 38 5.49 13.02 -30.11
CA ALA A 38 4.64 12.54 -31.20
C ALA A 38 5.41 11.53 -32.08
N GLY A 39 5.03 10.25 -32.02
CA GLY A 39 5.72 9.16 -32.73
C GLY A 39 6.95 8.59 -32.01
N GLY A 40 7.09 8.84 -30.70
CA GLY A 40 8.18 8.33 -29.87
C GLY A 40 8.38 6.81 -29.98
N PRO A 41 9.56 6.29 -29.61
CA PRO A 41 9.98 4.91 -29.89
C PRO A 41 9.22 3.83 -29.09
N TYR A 42 8.11 4.19 -28.44
CA TYR A 42 7.37 3.34 -27.53
C TYR A 42 6.52 2.32 -28.30
N ASN A 43 6.83 1.05 -28.12
CA ASN A 43 6.00 -0.02 -28.67
C ASN A 43 4.91 -0.43 -27.67
N LEU A 44 3.87 0.40 -27.53
CA LEU A 44 2.78 0.13 -26.58
C LEU A 44 1.98 -1.14 -26.91
N THR A 45 2.13 -1.71 -28.11
CA THR A 45 1.53 -3.01 -28.46
C THR A 45 2.13 -4.18 -27.67
N LEU A 46 3.34 -4.00 -27.11
CA LEU A 46 3.99 -4.95 -26.21
C LEU A 46 3.62 -4.74 -24.74
N LEU A 47 2.80 -3.72 -24.42
CA LEU A 47 2.31 -3.43 -23.08
C LEU A 47 0.77 -3.59 -22.96
N PRO A 48 0.16 -4.67 -23.49
CA PRO A 48 -1.30 -4.79 -23.56
C PRO A 48 -1.95 -4.87 -22.17
N VAL A 49 -1.26 -5.46 -21.18
CA VAL A 49 -1.73 -5.55 -19.78
C VAL A 49 -1.83 -4.15 -19.18
N GLN A 50 -0.73 -3.38 -19.19
CA GLN A 50 -0.70 -2.02 -18.64
C GLN A 50 -1.69 -1.10 -19.38
N GLN A 51 -1.85 -1.25 -20.70
CA GLN A 51 -2.89 -0.54 -21.44
C GLN A 51 -4.31 -0.90 -20.97
N GLY A 52 -4.57 -2.17 -20.65
CA GLY A 52 -5.84 -2.65 -20.13
C GLY A 52 -6.14 -2.12 -18.73
N GLU A 53 -5.15 -2.12 -17.85
CA GLU A 53 -5.22 -1.55 -16.49
C GLU A 53 -5.61 -0.07 -16.55
N VAL A 54 -4.89 0.73 -17.33
CA VAL A 54 -5.16 2.17 -17.44
C VAL A 54 -6.53 2.44 -18.06
N LYS A 55 -6.96 1.69 -19.07
CA LYS A 55 -8.32 1.81 -19.64
C LYS A 55 -9.40 1.49 -18.61
N SER A 56 -9.17 0.46 -17.78
CA SER A 56 -10.10 0.06 -16.72
C SER A 56 -10.16 1.12 -15.63
N ALA A 57 -9.02 1.68 -15.24
CA ALA A 57 -8.96 2.80 -14.32
C ALA A 57 -9.69 4.03 -14.88
N MET A 58 -9.42 4.45 -16.12
CA MET A 58 -10.14 5.59 -16.73
C MET A 58 -11.66 5.38 -16.79
N ALA A 59 -12.10 4.15 -17.05
CA ALA A 59 -13.52 3.79 -16.99
C ALA A 59 -14.09 3.85 -15.57
N ALA A 60 -13.31 3.45 -14.57
CA ALA A 60 -13.67 3.61 -13.16
C ALA A 60 -13.73 5.08 -12.73
N ARG A 61 -12.86 5.94 -13.28
CA ARG A 61 -12.81 7.36 -12.92
C ARG A 61 -14.11 8.07 -13.26
N MET A 62 -14.59 7.96 -14.50
CA MET A 62 -15.73 8.64 -15.19
C MET A 62 -16.21 9.99 -14.62
N ASN A 63 -16.62 10.10 -13.35
CA ASN A 63 -17.10 11.33 -12.69
C ASN A 63 -16.48 11.63 -11.30
N TYR A 64 -15.43 10.92 -10.87
CA TYR A 64 -14.82 11.10 -9.55
C TYR A 64 -13.68 12.13 -9.59
N THR A 65 -13.66 12.98 -8.57
CA THR A 65 -12.59 13.94 -8.31
C THR A 65 -11.43 13.28 -7.56
N ASP A 66 -10.26 13.94 -7.53
CA ASP A 66 -9.14 13.48 -6.70
C ASP A 66 -9.53 13.40 -5.21
N ALA A 67 -10.41 14.29 -4.74
CA ALA A 67 -10.94 14.23 -3.38
C ALA A 67 -11.81 12.99 -3.14
N ASP A 68 -12.60 12.54 -4.14
CA ASP A 68 -13.36 11.29 -4.05
C ASP A 68 -12.42 10.08 -3.98
N ILE A 69 -11.33 10.11 -4.76
CA ILE A 69 -10.31 9.06 -4.78
C ILE A 69 -9.55 9.00 -3.45
N VAL A 70 -9.13 10.14 -2.90
CA VAL A 70 -8.47 10.21 -1.58
C VAL A 70 -9.42 9.75 -0.48
N ASN A 71 -10.70 10.10 -0.54
CA ASN A 71 -11.69 9.60 0.43
C ASN A 71 -11.89 8.08 0.31
N PHE A 72 -11.90 7.52 -0.91
CA PHE A 72 -11.92 6.07 -1.10
C PHE A 72 -10.67 5.41 -0.49
N LEU A 73 -9.48 5.94 -0.82
CA LEU A 73 -8.21 5.49 -0.25
C LEU A 73 -8.24 5.51 1.28
N THR A 74 -8.75 6.60 1.87
CA THR A 74 -8.92 6.72 3.32
C THR A 74 -9.76 5.58 3.92
N ASN A 75 -10.81 5.09 3.22
CA ASN A 75 -11.62 3.98 3.73
C ASN A 75 -10.80 2.67 3.81
N VAL A 76 -10.01 2.39 2.77
CA VAL A 76 -9.22 1.14 2.70
C VAL A 76 -8.01 1.22 3.64
N GLU A 77 -7.29 2.34 3.71
CA GLU A 77 -6.19 2.52 4.66
C GLU A 77 -6.67 2.47 6.12
N CYS A 78 -7.89 2.96 6.41
CA CYS A 78 -8.53 2.75 7.72
C CYS A 78 -8.88 1.27 7.99
N THR A 79 -9.12 0.47 6.96
CA THR A 79 -9.46 -0.95 7.11
C THR A 79 -8.22 -1.77 7.40
N GLU A 80 -7.13 -1.53 6.67
CA GLU A 80 -5.87 -2.26 6.79
C GLU A 80 -5.14 -1.81 8.07
N GLY A 81 -4.79 -0.53 8.16
CA GLY A 81 -3.94 -0.07 9.25
C GLY A 81 -4.57 -0.17 10.65
N ARG A 82 -5.89 -0.10 10.80
CA ARG A 82 -6.54 -0.31 12.11
C ARG A 82 -6.50 -1.78 12.53
N PHE A 83 -6.63 -2.70 11.56
CA PHE A 83 -6.49 -4.13 11.82
C PHE A 83 -5.06 -4.45 12.24
N ASP A 84 -4.09 -3.92 11.52
CA ASP A 84 -2.66 -4.15 11.75
C ASP A 84 -2.18 -3.54 13.05
N SER A 85 -2.57 -2.30 13.34
CA SER A 85 -2.24 -1.63 14.60
C SER A 85 -2.83 -2.38 15.80
N MET A 86 -4.11 -2.74 15.75
CA MET A 86 -4.73 -3.48 16.86
C MET A 86 -4.15 -4.89 17.00
N GLY A 87 -4.00 -5.62 15.90
CA GLY A 87 -3.44 -6.97 15.84
C GLY A 87 -2.02 -7.04 16.37
N THR A 88 -1.17 -6.15 15.88
CA THR A 88 0.27 -6.18 16.15
C THR A 88 0.65 -5.40 17.39
N LEU A 89 0.05 -4.25 17.67
CA LEU A 89 0.44 -3.36 18.78
C LEU A 89 -0.53 -3.46 19.96
N GLY A 90 -1.81 -3.76 19.70
CA GLY A 90 -2.87 -3.78 20.73
C GLY A 90 -3.49 -2.41 20.96
N VAL A 91 -3.21 -1.46 20.08
CA VAL A 91 -3.75 -0.10 20.08
C VAL A 91 -4.26 0.22 18.67
N ASP A 92 -5.35 0.96 18.60
CA ASP A 92 -5.92 1.42 17.32
C ASP A 92 -5.04 2.54 16.76
N PHE A 93 -5.42 3.10 15.60
CA PHE A 93 -4.77 4.28 15.04
C PHE A 93 -4.54 5.38 16.07
N ASN A 94 -3.28 5.83 16.16
CA ASN A 94 -2.89 6.97 16.97
C ASN A 94 -3.52 8.27 16.48
N ASP A 95 -3.57 9.26 17.37
CA ASP A 95 -4.06 10.60 17.10
C ASP A 95 -5.49 10.63 16.52
N ASN A 96 -5.91 11.77 15.97
CA ASN A 96 -7.24 11.92 15.39
C ASN A 96 -7.33 11.31 13.98
N LEU A 97 -6.51 10.29 13.64
CA LEU A 97 -6.51 9.65 12.32
C LEU A 97 -7.85 9.00 11.97
N THR A 98 -8.66 8.63 12.95
CA THR A 98 -10.01 8.07 12.73
C THR A 98 -11.07 9.14 12.46
N LEU A 99 -10.79 10.40 12.80
CA LEU A 99 -11.73 11.53 12.83
C LEU A 99 -13.06 11.22 13.54
N GLY A 100 -13.02 10.39 14.59
CA GLY A 100 -14.21 10.00 15.35
C GLY A 100 -15.10 8.96 14.65
N GLY A 101 -14.57 8.26 13.64
CA GLY A 101 -15.21 7.08 13.05
C GLY A 101 -15.50 6.01 14.11
N PRO A 102 -16.51 5.14 13.89
CA PRO A 102 -16.88 4.12 14.87
C PRO A 102 -15.74 3.12 15.11
N PRO A 103 -15.69 2.49 16.30
CA PRO A 103 -14.78 1.38 16.56
C PRO A 103 -15.10 0.22 15.62
N SER A 104 -14.07 -0.40 15.07
CA SER A 104 -14.25 -1.61 14.25
C SER A 104 -14.69 -2.79 15.12
N ILE A 105 -15.28 -3.80 14.49
CA ILE A 105 -15.73 -5.04 15.14
C ILE A 105 -14.74 -6.14 14.80
N GLY A 106 -14.33 -6.94 15.78
CA GLY A 106 -13.50 -8.13 15.52
C GLY A 106 -12.01 -7.88 15.39
N TYR A 107 -11.54 -6.67 15.67
CA TYR A 107 -10.11 -6.36 15.85
C TYR A 107 -9.68 -6.44 17.32
N GLY A 108 -8.41 -6.72 17.56
CA GLY A 108 -7.85 -6.95 18.89
C GLY A 108 -6.40 -7.37 18.78
N LYS A 109 -5.69 -7.45 19.91
CA LYS A 109 -4.31 -7.95 19.92
C LYS A 109 -4.28 -9.42 19.51
N ALA A 110 -3.54 -9.73 18.44
CA ALA A 110 -3.34 -11.10 17.98
C ALA A 110 -2.30 -11.83 18.84
N ASN A 111 -2.44 -13.15 18.91
CA ASN A 111 -1.50 -14.02 19.62
C ASN A 111 -0.30 -14.37 18.73
N LEU A 112 0.65 -13.43 18.63
CA LEU A 112 1.81 -13.54 17.74
C LEU A 112 3.06 -14.04 18.47
N SER A 113 3.83 -14.87 17.79
CA SER A 113 5.18 -15.23 18.20
C SER A 113 6.11 -14.02 18.16
N PRO A 114 7.22 -14.00 18.93
CA PRO A 114 8.17 -12.89 18.90
C PRO A 114 8.76 -12.61 17.51
N GLU A 115 8.90 -13.64 16.66
CA GLU A 115 9.38 -13.48 15.28
C GLU A 115 8.39 -12.68 14.43
N VAL A 116 7.12 -13.11 14.39
CA VAL A 116 6.08 -12.44 13.59
C VAL A 116 5.79 -11.06 14.14
N LEU A 117 5.70 -10.92 15.47
CA LEU A 117 5.52 -9.63 16.11
C LEU A 117 6.65 -8.65 15.73
N SER A 118 7.90 -9.10 15.73
CA SER A 118 9.03 -8.25 15.35
C SER A 118 8.95 -7.78 13.90
N ALA A 119 8.50 -8.63 12.98
CA ALA A 119 8.38 -8.28 11.57
C ALA A 119 7.19 -7.33 11.32
N LEU A 120 6.02 -7.63 11.89
CA LEU A 120 4.81 -6.85 11.66
C LEU A 120 4.78 -5.53 12.43
N THR A 121 5.64 -5.33 13.43
CA THR A 121 5.68 -4.06 14.18
C THR A 121 5.99 -2.87 13.27
N GLU A 122 6.93 -3.04 12.32
CA GLU A 122 7.24 -2.00 11.34
C GLU A 122 6.07 -1.76 10.38
N VAL A 123 5.43 -2.83 9.91
CA VAL A 123 4.24 -2.77 9.05
C VAL A 123 3.14 -1.97 9.75
N ALA A 124 2.74 -2.36 10.96
CA ALA A 124 1.68 -1.70 11.71
C ALA A 124 1.93 -0.21 12.03
N VAL A 125 3.18 0.18 12.29
CA VAL A 125 3.54 1.60 12.47
C VAL A 125 3.54 2.35 11.13
N SER A 126 3.96 1.70 10.05
CA SER A 126 3.97 2.30 8.71
C SER A 126 2.56 2.49 8.16
N GLU A 127 1.64 1.57 8.45
CA GLU A 127 0.22 1.70 8.08
C GLU A 127 -0.48 2.88 8.78
N GLN A 128 -0.05 3.26 9.99
CA GLN A 128 -0.50 4.52 10.59
C GLN A 128 0.01 5.73 9.79
N GLY A 129 1.22 5.63 9.23
CA GLY A 129 1.77 6.57 8.27
C GLY A 129 0.97 6.67 6.97
N HIS A 130 0.49 5.54 6.45
CA HIS A 130 -0.44 5.53 5.31
C HIS A 130 -1.73 6.28 5.66
N GLY A 131 -2.32 5.98 6.83
CA GLY A 131 -3.45 6.71 7.39
C GLY A 131 -3.19 8.22 7.46
N LEU A 132 -2.04 8.65 8.01
CA LEU A 132 -1.65 10.06 8.08
C LEU A 132 -1.54 10.70 6.69
N PHE A 133 -0.90 10.02 5.73
CA PHE A 133 -0.79 10.52 4.37
C PHE A 133 -2.19 10.79 3.79
N THR A 134 -3.15 9.88 3.95
CA THR A 134 -4.52 10.12 3.43
C THR A 134 -5.14 11.37 4.03
N ARG A 135 -4.89 11.66 5.32
CA ARG A 135 -5.35 12.89 5.98
C ARG A 135 -4.69 14.12 5.37
N HIS A 136 -3.38 14.09 5.17
CA HIS A 136 -2.63 15.20 4.56
C HIS A 136 -3.01 15.41 3.08
N ALA A 137 -3.36 14.35 2.37
CA ALA A 137 -3.87 14.41 1.00
C ALA A 137 -5.31 14.96 0.90
N GLY A 138 -5.97 15.24 2.04
CA GLY A 138 -7.31 15.84 2.10
C GLY A 138 -8.44 14.85 2.41
N GLY A 139 -8.14 13.65 2.90
CA GLY A 139 -9.10 12.66 3.36
C GLY A 139 -9.93 13.19 4.53
N ALA A 140 -11.15 13.65 4.21
CA ALA A 140 -11.99 14.39 5.13
C ALA A 140 -13.05 13.53 5.83
N LEU A 141 -13.31 12.32 5.33
CA LEU A 141 -14.32 11.43 5.88
C LEU A 141 -13.76 10.64 7.07
N PRO A 142 -14.54 10.42 8.13
CA PRO A 142 -14.13 9.54 9.23
C PRO A 142 -13.93 8.11 8.74
N CYS A 143 -13.12 7.33 9.45
CA CYS A 143 -12.98 5.90 9.15
C CYS A 143 -14.38 5.23 9.17
N PRO A 144 -14.68 4.34 8.21
CA PRO A 144 -15.96 3.62 8.18
C PRO A 144 -16.06 2.60 9.32
N LEU A 145 -17.28 2.11 9.58
CA LEU A 145 -17.46 0.91 10.40
C LEU A 145 -16.97 -0.31 9.62
N VAL A 146 -15.94 -0.97 10.14
CA VAL A 146 -15.41 -2.22 9.60
C VAL A 146 -15.75 -3.36 10.54
N ASN A 147 -16.18 -4.50 10.01
CA ASN A 147 -16.42 -5.73 10.77
C ASN A 147 -15.51 -6.86 10.27
N TYR A 148 -14.36 -7.02 10.91
CA TYR A 148 -13.37 -8.05 10.57
C TYR A 148 -13.89 -9.46 10.86
N THR A 149 -14.62 -9.66 11.96
CA THR A 149 -15.18 -10.98 12.27
C THR A 149 -16.14 -11.43 11.18
N ALA A 150 -17.10 -10.60 10.80
CA ALA A 150 -18.04 -10.93 9.73
C ALA A 150 -17.33 -11.01 8.37
N GLY A 151 -16.49 -10.02 8.04
CA GLY A 151 -15.77 -9.97 6.77
C GLY A 151 -14.93 -11.22 6.50
N PHE A 152 -14.06 -11.60 7.44
CA PHE A 152 -13.25 -12.80 7.26
C PHE A 152 -14.09 -14.08 7.29
N ASN A 153 -15.13 -14.19 8.14
CA ASN A 153 -15.98 -15.38 8.12
C ASN A 153 -16.79 -15.50 6.82
N ASP A 154 -17.24 -14.40 6.23
CA ASP A 154 -17.91 -14.40 4.93
C ASP A 154 -16.95 -14.79 3.79
N VAL A 155 -15.70 -14.29 3.80
CA VAL A 155 -14.64 -14.72 2.87
C VAL A 155 -14.40 -16.21 3.01
N TYR A 156 -14.17 -16.70 4.23
CA TYR A 156 -13.91 -18.12 4.47
C TYR A 156 -15.13 -19.00 4.13
N ALA A 157 -16.35 -18.54 4.38
CA ALA A 157 -17.55 -19.22 3.92
C ALA A 157 -17.57 -19.35 2.39
N ASN A 158 -17.20 -18.29 1.67
CA ASN A 158 -17.13 -18.30 0.21
C ASN A 158 -16.07 -19.29 -0.31
N ILE A 159 -14.84 -19.25 0.22
CA ILE A 159 -13.74 -20.10 -0.28
C ILE A 159 -13.95 -21.60 -0.01
N TYR A 160 -14.84 -21.94 0.93
CA TYR A 160 -15.29 -23.31 1.21
C TYR A 160 -16.66 -23.65 0.61
N GLY A 161 -17.24 -22.76 -0.20
CA GLY A 161 -18.48 -23.03 -0.95
C GLY A 161 -19.73 -23.14 -0.07
N LEU A 162 -19.78 -22.42 1.05
CA LEU A 162 -20.91 -22.43 1.98
C LEU A 162 -22.02 -21.48 1.54
N ALA A 163 -23.24 -21.75 2.01
CA ALA A 163 -24.40 -20.91 1.69
C ALA A 163 -24.36 -19.58 2.48
N PRO A 164 -25.01 -18.51 1.98
CA PRO A 164 -25.07 -17.23 2.69
C PRO A 164 -25.59 -17.38 4.13
N GLY A 165 -24.89 -16.75 5.09
CA GLY A 165 -25.22 -16.81 6.51
C GLY A 165 -24.67 -18.04 7.26
N GLN A 166 -23.93 -18.91 6.59
CA GLN A 166 -23.11 -19.95 7.23
C GLN A 166 -21.68 -19.45 7.39
N ASP A 167 -21.02 -19.91 8.45
CA ASP A 167 -19.57 -19.80 8.60
C ASP A 167 -18.93 -21.19 8.61
N ILE A 168 -17.60 -21.24 8.57
CA ILE A 168 -16.85 -22.48 8.45
C ILE A 168 -16.95 -23.41 9.68
N SER A 169 -17.59 -22.99 10.78
CA SER A 169 -17.87 -23.86 11.93
C SER A 169 -18.75 -25.05 11.57
N VAL A 170 -19.58 -24.94 10.53
CA VAL A 170 -20.38 -26.07 10.03
C VAL A 170 -19.52 -27.19 9.44
N LEU A 171 -18.29 -26.86 9.01
CA LEU A 171 -17.31 -27.82 8.48
C LEU A 171 -16.25 -28.21 9.52
N PHE A 172 -15.79 -27.26 10.33
CA PHE A 172 -14.60 -27.39 11.15
C PHE A 172 -14.83 -27.18 12.66
N GLY A 173 -16.08 -26.98 13.10
CA GLY A 173 -16.46 -26.89 14.50
C GLY A 173 -16.19 -25.55 15.20
N ALA A 174 -15.56 -24.60 14.52
CA ALA A 174 -15.37 -23.22 14.99
C ALA A 174 -15.35 -22.23 13.80
N PRO A 175 -15.72 -20.96 14.00
CA PRO A 175 -15.57 -19.91 12.98
C PRO A 175 -14.08 -19.60 12.75
N PHE A 176 -13.77 -18.88 11.67
CA PHE A 176 -12.43 -18.34 11.47
C PHE A 176 -12.20 -17.19 12.44
N ASP A 177 -11.07 -17.22 13.15
CA ASP A 177 -10.61 -16.14 14.02
C ASP A 177 -9.25 -15.63 13.49
N PRO A 178 -9.18 -14.41 12.95
CA PRO A 178 -7.95 -13.87 12.40
C PRO A 178 -6.90 -13.55 13.48
N LEU A 179 -7.25 -13.54 14.77
CA LEU A 179 -6.34 -13.14 15.86
C LEU A 179 -5.72 -14.34 16.60
N TYR A 180 -6.05 -15.56 16.18
CA TYR A 180 -5.80 -16.78 16.94
C TYR A 180 -4.31 -17.14 17.09
N ASN A 181 -3.53 -16.98 16.02
CA ASN A 181 -2.10 -17.30 15.97
C ASN A 181 -1.40 -16.62 14.77
N ASP A 182 -0.09 -16.85 14.63
CA ASP A 182 0.72 -16.38 13.50
C ASP A 182 0.08 -16.65 12.13
N GLU A 183 -0.34 -17.88 11.86
CA GLU A 183 -0.83 -18.27 10.53
C GLU A 183 -2.15 -17.57 10.18
N THR A 184 -3.12 -17.57 11.09
CA THR A 184 -4.43 -16.93 10.88
C THR A 184 -4.30 -15.42 10.73
N PHE A 185 -3.43 -14.79 11.52
CA PHE A 185 -3.18 -13.36 11.45
C PHE A 185 -2.45 -12.96 10.18
N LEU A 186 -1.34 -13.63 9.84
CA LEU A 186 -0.60 -13.33 8.60
C LEU A 186 -1.45 -13.54 7.34
N LEU A 187 -2.29 -14.58 7.28
CA LEU A 187 -3.23 -14.78 6.17
C LEU A 187 -4.26 -13.65 6.06
N SER A 188 -4.63 -13.07 7.20
CA SER A 188 -5.61 -11.97 7.28
C SER A 188 -4.98 -10.63 6.88
N VAL A 189 -3.76 -10.36 7.35
CA VAL A 189 -2.98 -9.16 6.99
C VAL A 189 -2.69 -9.19 5.49
N VAL A 190 -2.07 -10.25 4.96
CA VAL A 190 -1.72 -10.33 3.52
C VAL A 190 -2.94 -10.31 2.60
N PHE A 191 -4.10 -10.76 3.10
CA PHE A 191 -5.34 -10.65 2.35
C PHE A 191 -5.70 -9.20 2.09
N LEU A 192 -5.57 -8.35 3.12
CA LEU A 192 -5.85 -6.92 3.10
C LEU A 192 -4.70 -6.14 2.41
N GLU A 193 -3.46 -6.37 2.80
CA GLU A 193 -2.27 -5.66 2.33
C GLU A 193 -2.09 -5.72 0.80
N GLU A 194 -2.44 -6.85 0.18
CA GLU A 194 -2.42 -6.96 -1.28
C GLU A 194 -3.48 -6.12 -1.98
N LEU A 195 -4.59 -5.81 -1.30
CA LEU A 195 -5.59 -4.86 -1.78
C LEU A 195 -5.02 -3.45 -1.72
N GLY A 196 -4.28 -3.09 -0.66
CA GLY A 196 -3.48 -1.87 -0.57
C GLY A 196 -2.46 -1.77 -1.70
N ALA A 197 -1.60 -2.76 -1.87
CA ALA A 197 -0.55 -2.76 -2.90
C ALA A 197 -1.10 -2.61 -4.34
N THR A 198 -2.04 -3.47 -4.72
CA THR A 198 -2.60 -3.49 -6.09
C THR A 198 -3.62 -2.37 -6.32
N GLY A 199 -4.38 -1.99 -5.29
CA GLY A 199 -5.33 -0.89 -5.31
C GLY A 199 -4.64 0.45 -5.41
N ASN A 200 -3.62 0.72 -4.58
CA ASN A 200 -2.86 1.97 -4.60
C ASN A 200 -2.17 2.16 -5.95
N LYS A 201 -1.56 1.11 -6.52
CA LYS A 201 -1.02 1.16 -7.89
C LYS A 201 -2.10 1.55 -8.92
N GLY A 202 -3.31 0.99 -8.82
CA GLY A 202 -4.42 1.36 -9.68
C GLY A 202 -4.86 2.81 -9.51
N LEU A 203 -4.90 3.32 -8.27
CA LEU A 203 -5.25 4.70 -7.95
C LEU A 203 -4.28 5.73 -8.52
N VAL A 204 -2.99 5.40 -8.66
CA VAL A 204 -1.98 6.29 -9.28
C VAL A 204 -2.45 6.82 -10.63
N SER A 205 -3.06 5.95 -11.44
CA SER A 205 -3.56 6.30 -12.79
C SER A 205 -4.89 7.08 -12.78
N LEU A 206 -5.60 7.11 -11.64
CA LEU A 206 -6.86 7.83 -11.46
C LEU A 206 -6.67 9.27 -10.99
N LEU A 207 -5.55 9.57 -10.32
CA LEU A 207 -5.29 10.89 -9.73
C LEU A 207 -4.77 11.87 -10.79
N SER A 208 -5.29 13.11 -10.77
CA SER A 208 -4.79 14.19 -11.63
C SER A 208 -3.73 15.06 -10.95
N ASN A 209 -3.77 15.19 -9.63
CA ASN A 209 -2.77 15.94 -8.89
C ASN A 209 -1.48 15.10 -8.77
N PRO A 210 -0.35 15.55 -9.35
CA PRO A 210 0.88 14.77 -9.36
C PRO A 210 1.49 14.58 -7.97
N VAL A 211 1.26 15.50 -7.01
CA VAL A 211 1.75 15.35 -5.64
C VAL A 211 1.01 14.24 -4.90
N ILE A 212 -0.32 14.16 -5.09
CA ILE A 212 -1.12 13.09 -4.50
C ILE A 212 -0.82 11.76 -5.20
N SER A 213 -0.70 11.77 -6.52
CA SER A 213 -0.34 10.58 -7.32
C SER A 213 1.02 10.00 -6.93
N ASP A 214 2.04 10.84 -6.73
CA ASP A 214 3.36 10.43 -6.25
C ASP A 214 3.30 9.82 -4.84
N GLY A 215 2.57 10.45 -3.92
CA GLY A 215 2.37 9.92 -2.58
C GLY A 215 1.66 8.56 -2.56
N VAL A 216 0.60 8.39 -3.38
CA VAL A 216 -0.12 7.11 -3.53
C VAL A 216 0.76 6.04 -4.19
N ASN A 217 1.65 6.42 -5.12
CA ASN A 217 2.66 5.52 -5.65
C ASN A 217 3.66 5.09 -4.56
N GLY A 218 4.00 5.98 -3.63
CA GLY A 218 4.74 5.68 -2.42
C GLY A 218 4.05 4.60 -1.57
N LEU A 219 2.75 4.76 -1.30
CA LEU A 219 1.94 3.76 -0.58
C LEU A 219 1.93 2.40 -1.30
N ALA A 220 1.73 2.40 -2.63
CA ALA A 220 1.77 1.17 -3.41
C ALA A 220 3.12 0.43 -3.28
N THR A 221 4.21 1.19 -3.18
CA THR A 221 5.57 0.66 -3.05
C THR A 221 5.80 0.03 -1.69
N SER A 222 5.45 0.72 -0.61
CA SER A 222 5.57 0.18 0.76
C SER A 222 4.66 -1.01 0.97
N ALA A 223 3.39 -0.92 0.56
CA ALA A 223 2.43 -2.00 0.72
C ALA A 223 2.85 -3.28 -0.03
N THR A 224 3.42 -3.12 -1.24
CA THR A 224 4.01 -4.25 -1.98
C THR A 224 5.16 -4.91 -1.20
N ALA A 225 5.97 -4.14 -0.47
CA ALA A 225 7.04 -4.68 0.35
C ALA A 225 6.52 -5.38 1.62
N PHE A 226 5.47 -4.86 2.25
CA PHE A 226 4.80 -5.48 3.40
C PHE A 226 4.18 -6.83 3.02
N ALA A 227 3.41 -6.86 1.92
CA ALA A 227 2.87 -8.11 1.38
C ALA A 227 3.95 -9.16 1.05
N ALA A 228 5.14 -8.72 0.59
CA ALA A 228 6.26 -9.63 0.34
C ALA A 228 6.87 -10.19 1.64
N ILE A 229 6.95 -9.40 2.72
CA ILE A 229 7.36 -9.86 4.05
C ILE A 229 6.38 -10.91 4.57
N GLU A 230 5.08 -10.66 4.49
CA GLU A 230 4.05 -11.60 4.93
C GLU A 230 4.05 -12.89 4.13
N ARG A 231 4.13 -12.80 2.79
CA ARG A 231 4.33 -13.97 1.93
C ARG A 231 5.56 -14.75 2.32
N PHE A 232 6.67 -14.08 2.63
CA PHE A 232 7.87 -14.76 3.09
C PHE A 232 7.65 -15.53 4.41
N LEU A 233 7.02 -14.90 5.39
CA LEU A 233 6.70 -15.52 6.68
C LEU A 233 5.71 -16.69 6.53
N LEU A 234 4.70 -16.54 5.66
CA LEU A 234 3.73 -17.59 5.33
C LEU A 234 4.38 -18.74 4.57
N PHE A 235 5.34 -18.45 3.69
CA PHE A 235 6.08 -19.48 2.96
C PHE A 235 6.92 -20.35 3.88
N GLN A 236 7.54 -19.77 4.92
CA GLN A 236 8.23 -20.55 5.97
C GLN A 236 7.26 -21.46 6.74
N ARG A 237 5.99 -21.06 6.82
CA ARG A 237 4.89 -21.76 7.52
C ARG A 237 3.98 -22.55 6.58
N ARG A 238 4.34 -22.71 5.30
CA ARG A 238 3.42 -23.17 4.24
C ARG A 238 2.78 -24.54 4.48
N GLU A 239 3.44 -25.40 5.26
CA GLU A 239 2.95 -26.74 5.64
C GLU A 239 2.22 -26.76 6.99
N ASN A 240 2.21 -25.65 7.74
CA ASN A 240 1.52 -25.56 9.02
C ASN A 240 0.00 -25.57 8.77
N PRO A 241 -0.79 -26.26 9.62
CA PRO A 241 -2.24 -26.21 9.52
C PRO A 241 -2.78 -24.84 9.94
N VAL A 242 -3.84 -24.37 9.27
CA VAL A 242 -4.54 -23.12 9.60
C VAL A 242 -5.75 -23.45 10.45
N TYR A 243 -5.78 -23.01 11.70
CA TYR A 243 -6.94 -23.20 12.58
C TYR A 243 -8.17 -22.41 12.06
N PRO A 244 -9.40 -22.95 12.14
CA PRO A 244 -9.79 -24.30 12.58
C PRO A 244 -9.78 -25.35 11.47
N THR A 245 -9.32 -24.99 10.28
CA THR A 245 -9.32 -25.86 9.09
C THR A 245 -8.36 -27.05 9.25
N ASN A 246 -8.53 -28.06 8.38
CA ASN A 246 -7.57 -29.16 8.23
C ASN A 246 -6.61 -28.93 7.05
N GLU A 247 -6.50 -27.70 6.55
CA GLU A 247 -5.68 -27.34 5.39
C GLU A 247 -4.41 -26.61 5.83
N THR A 248 -3.37 -26.71 5.00
CA THR A 248 -2.11 -26.01 5.25
C THR A 248 -2.21 -24.53 4.84
N VAL A 249 -1.28 -23.71 5.34
CA VAL A 249 -1.15 -22.30 4.93
C VAL A 249 -1.09 -22.15 3.41
N ALA A 250 -0.34 -23.01 2.71
CA ALA A 250 -0.27 -22.96 1.24
C ALA A 250 -1.64 -23.17 0.58
N GLN A 251 -2.43 -24.11 1.09
CA GLN A 251 -3.75 -24.45 0.57
C GLN A 251 -4.76 -23.32 0.83
N VAL A 252 -4.79 -22.79 2.06
CA VAL A 252 -5.68 -21.68 2.41
C VAL A 252 -5.29 -20.40 1.64
N PHE A 253 -3.99 -20.11 1.49
CA PHE A 253 -3.54 -18.98 0.68
C PHE A 253 -4.02 -19.12 -0.77
N ALA A 254 -3.86 -20.29 -1.39
CA ALA A 254 -4.32 -20.52 -2.76
C ALA A 254 -5.84 -20.30 -2.92
N ARG A 255 -6.63 -20.66 -1.89
CA ARG A 255 -8.07 -20.38 -1.85
C ARG A 255 -8.38 -18.88 -1.76
N LEU A 256 -7.65 -18.14 -0.92
CA LEU A 256 -7.79 -16.69 -0.80
C LEU A 256 -7.41 -15.98 -2.10
N SER A 257 -6.32 -16.40 -2.77
CA SER A 257 -5.97 -15.90 -4.11
C SER A 257 -7.10 -16.15 -5.10
N ALA A 258 -7.62 -17.39 -5.19
CA ALA A 258 -8.71 -17.71 -6.10
C ALA A 258 -10.00 -16.94 -5.80
N TYR A 259 -10.26 -16.62 -4.52
CA TYR A 259 -11.37 -15.76 -4.12
C TYR A 259 -11.21 -14.33 -4.63
N ARG A 260 -10.04 -13.72 -4.42
CA ARG A 260 -9.79 -12.34 -4.87
C ARG A 260 -9.84 -12.25 -6.40
N ASP A 261 -9.24 -13.20 -7.11
CA ASP A 261 -9.31 -13.36 -8.58
C ASP A 261 -10.76 -13.44 -9.08
N ALA A 262 -11.59 -14.27 -8.42
CA ALA A 262 -13.00 -14.40 -8.79
C ALA A 262 -13.82 -13.13 -8.53
N MET A 263 -13.34 -12.24 -7.65
CA MET A 263 -14.05 -11.05 -7.21
C MET A 263 -13.56 -9.75 -7.88
N ASP A 264 -12.43 -9.73 -8.59
CA ASP A 264 -11.98 -8.54 -9.33
C ASP A 264 -12.26 -8.59 -10.83
N GLY A 265 -12.79 -9.69 -11.34
CA GLY A 265 -13.47 -9.75 -12.63
C GLY A 265 -12.98 -10.89 -13.53
N PRO A 266 -12.85 -10.66 -14.86
CA PRO A 266 -12.45 -11.67 -15.82
C PRO A 266 -10.91 -11.79 -15.96
N GLN A 267 -10.15 -10.99 -15.21
CA GLN A 267 -8.69 -11.09 -15.21
C GLN A 267 -8.28 -12.37 -14.49
N PHE A 268 -7.07 -12.84 -14.78
CA PHE A 268 -6.47 -13.94 -14.03
C PHE A 268 -5.11 -13.44 -13.55
N ASP A 269 -5.09 -12.83 -12.38
CA ASP A 269 -3.95 -12.04 -11.89
C ASP A 269 -3.51 -12.43 -10.47
N ASP A 270 -4.42 -12.93 -9.65
CA ASP A 270 -4.15 -13.33 -8.27
C ASP A 270 -3.37 -14.65 -8.20
N GLN A 271 -2.38 -14.69 -7.31
CA GLN A 271 -1.34 -15.72 -7.34
C GLN A 271 -1.16 -16.34 -5.98
N GLY A 272 -1.06 -17.67 -5.96
CA GLY A 272 -0.76 -18.42 -4.76
C GLY A 272 0.66 -18.16 -4.24
N LEU A 273 0.90 -18.65 -3.02
CA LEU A 273 2.16 -18.53 -2.29
C LEU A 273 3.36 -19.24 -2.96
N LEU A 274 3.07 -20.21 -3.83
CA LEU A 274 4.06 -21.07 -4.47
C LEU A 274 4.26 -20.67 -5.92
N ASN A 275 5.51 -20.48 -6.34
CA ASN A 275 5.84 -19.92 -7.64
C ASN A 275 6.01 -20.98 -8.73
N TYR A 276 4.88 -21.52 -9.22
CA TYR A 276 4.87 -22.54 -10.29
C TYR A 276 3.85 -22.29 -11.41
N ASP A 277 3.00 -21.26 -11.31
CA ASP A 277 1.95 -21.01 -12.30
C ASP A 277 2.50 -20.32 -13.57
N PRO A 278 2.53 -21.00 -14.73
CA PRO A 278 3.18 -20.49 -15.93
C PRO A 278 2.45 -19.29 -16.58
N ARG A 279 1.32 -18.84 -16.02
CA ARG A 279 0.66 -17.59 -16.43
C ARG A 279 1.41 -16.33 -15.97
N PHE A 280 2.35 -16.47 -15.03
CA PHE A 280 3.09 -15.37 -14.41
C PHE A 280 4.61 -15.60 -14.47
N VAL A 281 5.41 -14.78 -13.77
CA VAL A 281 6.85 -15.03 -13.58
C VAL A 281 7.04 -16.28 -12.72
N ALA A 282 7.17 -17.43 -13.38
CA ALA A 282 7.26 -18.74 -12.75
C ALA A 282 8.65 -19.38 -12.80
N ILE A 283 9.01 -20.08 -11.72
CA ILE A 283 10.18 -20.97 -11.69
C ILE A 283 9.73 -22.36 -12.14
N THR A 284 9.64 -22.56 -13.45
CA THR A 284 9.32 -23.87 -14.05
C THR A 284 10.55 -24.78 -14.06
N VAL A 285 10.96 -25.28 -12.90
CA VAL A 285 11.87 -26.44 -12.85
C VAL A 285 11.08 -27.73 -13.03
N ASN A 286 11.77 -28.81 -13.45
CA ASN A 286 11.19 -30.15 -13.57
C ASN A 286 10.27 -30.45 -12.36
N ASP A 287 9.06 -30.95 -12.66
CA ASP A 287 7.88 -31.12 -11.79
C ASP A 287 8.17 -31.54 -10.32
N THR A 288 9.26 -32.27 -10.07
CA THR A 288 9.69 -32.72 -8.74
C THR A 288 9.98 -31.60 -7.72
N ASN A 289 10.17 -30.35 -8.15
CA ASN A 289 10.42 -29.21 -7.26
C ASN A 289 9.28 -28.17 -7.26
N ALA A 290 8.14 -28.45 -7.92
CA ALA A 290 6.97 -27.59 -7.85
C ALA A 290 6.53 -27.43 -6.39
N GLY A 291 6.48 -26.18 -5.89
CA GLY A 291 6.19 -25.87 -4.50
C GLY A 291 7.40 -25.63 -3.58
N GLN A 292 8.63 -25.70 -4.10
CA GLN A 292 9.83 -25.30 -3.34
C GLN A 292 10.18 -23.82 -3.45
N TYR A 293 9.57 -23.11 -4.41
CA TYR A 293 9.86 -21.72 -4.67
C TYR A 293 8.73 -20.83 -4.21
N ILE A 294 9.11 -19.76 -3.55
CA ILE A 294 8.21 -18.73 -3.05
C ILE A 294 7.76 -17.80 -4.18
N ASN A 295 6.49 -17.42 -4.16
CA ASN A 295 5.99 -16.28 -4.88
C ASN A 295 5.91 -15.07 -3.94
N ASN A 296 6.85 -14.13 -4.08
CA ASN A 296 6.94 -12.95 -3.20
C ASN A 296 6.07 -11.79 -3.67
N PHE A 297 5.86 -11.66 -4.98
CA PHE A 297 5.22 -10.50 -5.58
C PHE A 297 4.20 -10.98 -6.61
N PRO A 298 2.94 -10.53 -6.53
CA PRO A 298 1.94 -10.89 -7.52
C PRO A 298 2.16 -10.04 -8.78
N THR A 299 2.93 -10.56 -9.74
CA THR A 299 3.32 -9.84 -10.95
C THR A 299 2.84 -10.48 -12.23
N ASP A 300 2.59 -9.67 -13.27
CA ASP A 300 2.45 -10.17 -14.63
C ASP A 300 3.75 -10.85 -15.14
N VAL A 301 3.74 -11.38 -16.36
CA VAL A 301 4.91 -12.02 -16.99
C VAL A 301 6.11 -11.10 -17.19
N GLN A 302 5.94 -9.78 -17.06
CA GLN A 302 7.00 -8.79 -17.15
C GLN A 302 7.59 -8.44 -15.76
N GLY A 303 7.09 -9.08 -14.69
CA GLY A 303 7.51 -8.78 -13.32
C GLY A 303 6.90 -7.49 -12.77
N LEU A 304 5.77 -7.04 -13.33
CA LEU A 304 5.07 -5.84 -12.87
C LEU A 304 3.86 -6.22 -12.03
N THR A 305 3.75 -5.67 -10.82
CA THR A 305 2.55 -5.82 -9.98
C THR A 305 1.33 -5.34 -10.76
N PHE A 306 0.21 -6.06 -10.70
CA PHE A 306 -1.00 -5.67 -11.41
C PHE A 306 -1.79 -4.57 -10.68
N SER A 307 -2.76 -3.94 -11.37
CA SER A 307 -3.56 -2.84 -10.83
C SER A 307 -5.01 -3.24 -10.57
N ARG A 308 -5.55 -2.87 -9.39
CA ARG A 308 -6.98 -2.95 -9.09
C ARG A 308 -7.66 -1.59 -9.14
N THR A 309 -8.89 -1.57 -9.63
CA THR A 309 -9.76 -0.39 -9.55
C THR A 309 -10.48 -0.34 -8.19
N PRO A 310 -10.95 0.82 -7.73
CA PRO A 310 -11.76 0.91 -6.52
C PRO A 310 -12.96 -0.04 -6.50
N GLN A 311 -13.60 -0.25 -7.64
CA GLN A 311 -14.78 -1.11 -7.76
C GLN A 311 -14.42 -2.58 -7.53
N MET A 312 -13.25 -3.04 -8.01
CA MET A 312 -12.75 -4.39 -7.76
C MET A 312 -12.51 -4.61 -6.26
N ILE A 313 -11.86 -3.66 -5.60
CA ILE A 313 -11.58 -3.70 -4.16
C ILE A 313 -12.90 -3.73 -3.36
N ILE A 314 -13.89 -2.90 -3.72
CA ILE A 314 -15.21 -2.92 -3.08
C ILE A 314 -15.88 -4.28 -3.28
N ASN A 315 -15.78 -4.87 -4.48
CA ASN A 315 -16.39 -6.16 -4.76
C ASN A 315 -15.77 -7.29 -3.89
N ILE A 316 -14.44 -7.27 -3.72
CA ILE A 316 -13.71 -8.20 -2.84
C ILE A 316 -14.15 -8.02 -1.37
N LEU A 317 -14.13 -6.78 -0.86
CA LEU A 317 -14.41 -6.50 0.57
C LEU A 317 -15.89 -6.62 0.94
N THR A 318 -16.79 -6.59 -0.04
CA THR A 318 -18.24 -6.71 0.17
C THR A 318 -18.82 -8.01 -0.37
N ILE A 319 -17.96 -8.99 -0.67
CA ILE A 319 -18.33 -10.35 -1.09
C ILE A 319 -19.29 -10.34 -2.29
N GLY A 320 -19.01 -9.50 -3.28
CA GLY A 320 -19.82 -9.39 -4.49
C GLY A 320 -21.12 -8.58 -4.34
N SER A 321 -21.34 -7.87 -3.22
CA SER A 321 -22.58 -7.13 -2.98
C SER A 321 -22.77 -6.00 -3.99
N PRO A 322 -23.83 -6.00 -4.82
CA PRO A 322 -24.06 -4.94 -5.81
C PRO A 322 -24.28 -3.57 -5.19
N THR A 323 -24.68 -3.52 -3.92
CA THR A 323 -24.91 -2.28 -3.16
C THR A 323 -23.65 -1.77 -2.46
N GLY A 324 -22.55 -2.53 -2.45
CA GLY A 324 -21.35 -2.22 -1.69
C GLY A 324 -21.53 -2.29 -0.17
N ILE A 325 -22.56 -3.01 0.30
CA ILE A 325 -22.87 -3.22 1.71
C ILE A 325 -22.83 -4.72 2.01
N GLY A 326 -22.09 -5.12 3.05
CA GLY A 326 -21.85 -6.52 3.42
C GLY A 326 -20.37 -6.83 3.59
N GLY A 327 -20.04 -8.06 3.97
CA GLY A 327 -18.66 -8.46 4.26
C GLY A 327 -18.03 -7.59 5.33
N PHE A 328 -16.89 -6.97 4.99
CA PHE A 328 -16.16 -6.07 5.88
C PHE A 328 -16.92 -4.77 6.19
N TYR A 329 -17.86 -4.34 5.34
CA TYR A 329 -18.54 -3.05 5.46
C TYR A 329 -20.05 -3.22 5.70
N PRO A 330 -20.50 -3.44 6.95
CA PRO A 330 -21.92 -3.63 7.27
C PRO A 330 -22.77 -2.37 6.99
N GLN A 331 -22.16 -1.20 6.88
CA GLN A 331 -22.83 0.06 6.52
C GLN A 331 -22.36 0.63 5.17
N GLY A 332 -21.53 -0.12 4.43
CA GLY A 332 -20.86 0.33 3.22
C GLY A 332 -19.70 1.30 3.48
N LEU A 333 -18.97 1.63 2.41
CA LEU A 333 -17.90 2.62 2.45
C LEU A 333 -18.44 4.06 2.49
N ASN A 334 -17.67 4.96 3.09
CA ASN A 334 -17.97 6.38 3.12
C ASN A 334 -17.60 7.06 1.79
N GLY A 335 -18.42 8.03 1.36
CA GLY A 335 -18.12 8.89 0.21
C GLY A 335 -18.86 8.51 -1.08
N ASN A 336 -18.30 8.94 -2.20
CA ASN A 336 -18.92 8.81 -3.52
C ASN A 336 -18.56 7.49 -4.22
N ILE A 337 -17.38 6.93 -3.96
CA ILE A 337 -16.93 5.62 -4.50
C ILE A 337 -17.25 4.55 -3.46
N LYS A 338 -18.42 3.89 -3.59
CA LYS A 338 -18.92 2.95 -2.56
C LYS A 338 -19.68 1.75 -3.09
N THR A 339 -19.72 1.55 -4.40
CA THR A 339 -20.38 0.40 -5.04
C THR A 339 -19.44 -0.25 -6.05
N PRO A 340 -19.54 -1.58 -6.27
CA PRO A 340 -18.75 -2.25 -7.30
C PRO A 340 -19.26 -1.98 -8.73
N THR A 341 -20.35 -1.21 -8.88
CA THR A 341 -20.93 -0.86 -10.18
C THR A 341 -20.03 0.10 -10.97
N GLY A 342 -19.30 -0.46 -11.93
CA GLY A 342 -18.48 0.22 -12.94
C GLY A 342 -17.99 -0.71 -14.04
N TYR A 343 -18.14 -2.03 -13.83
CA TYR A 343 -17.82 -3.08 -14.78
C TYR A 343 -18.86 -3.09 -15.91
N ASN A 344 -18.49 -2.63 -17.11
CA ASN A 344 -19.00 -3.08 -18.42
C ASN A 344 -18.51 -2.20 -19.59
N VAL A 345 -17.71 -1.16 -19.34
CA VAL A 345 -17.19 -0.29 -20.39
C VAL A 345 -15.69 -0.15 -20.23
N THR A 346 -14.91 -0.69 -21.17
CA THR A 346 -13.55 -0.18 -21.37
C THR A 346 -13.68 1.23 -21.92
N ALA A 347 -13.10 2.22 -21.23
CA ALA A 347 -13.10 3.57 -21.75
C ALA A 347 -12.30 3.59 -23.06
N SER A 348 -12.77 4.36 -24.05
CA SER A 348 -11.95 4.77 -25.20
C SER A 348 -10.94 5.83 -24.74
N GLY A 349 -10.08 5.48 -23.78
CA GLY A 349 -9.17 6.39 -23.07
C GLY A 349 -7.79 6.55 -23.70
N LEU A 350 -7.50 5.85 -24.79
CA LEU A 350 -6.27 6.04 -25.58
C LEU A 350 -6.48 6.94 -26.82
N GLN A 351 -7.60 7.66 -26.90
CA GLN A 351 -7.84 8.57 -28.02
C GLN A 351 -6.91 9.80 -27.93
N PRO A 352 -6.47 10.37 -29.07
CA PRO A 352 -5.73 11.62 -29.08
C PRO A 352 -6.50 12.72 -28.32
N PHE A 353 -5.79 13.55 -27.56
CA PHE A 353 -6.37 14.71 -26.90
C PHE A 353 -7.13 15.57 -27.93
N ALA A 354 -8.38 15.92 -27.63
CA ALA A 354 -9.18 16.77 -28.51
C ALA A 354 -8.76 18.26 -28.46
N GLY A 355 -7.93 18.64 -27.49
CA GLY A 355 -7.34 19.97 -27.39
C GLY A 355 -5.94 20.02 -28.00
N ALA A 356 -5.42 21.23 -28.21
CA ALA A 356 -4.00 21.40 -28.48
C ALA A 356 -3.20 21.05 -27.22
N ALA A 357 -2.10 20.30 -27.35
CA ALA A 357 -1.13 20.18 -26.27
C ALA A 357 -0.77 21.58 -25.78
N GLN A 358 -0.99 21.85 -24.49
CA GLN A 358 -0.44 23.04 -23.86
C GLN A 358 0.87 22.62 -23.23
N ASP A 359 1.98 23.12 -23.78
CA ASP A 359 3.27 23.09 -23.11
C ASP A 359 3.16 23.96 -21.86
N VAL A 360 2.79 23.35 -20.75
CA VAL A 360 2.88 23.97 -19.43
C VAL A 360 4.25 23.56 -18.86
N GLU A 361 5.32 24.13 -19.41
CA GLU A 361 6.60 24.09 -18.71
C GLU A 361 6.51 25.04 -17.52
N GLU A 362 6.56 24.47 -16.32
CA GLU A 362 6.76 25.25 -15.11
C GLU A 362 8.13 25.93 -15.20
N THR A 363 8.16 27.26 -15.24
CA THR A 363 9.43 27.99 -15.33
C THR A 363 10.27 27.73 -14.08
N VAL A 364 11.60 27.81 -14.17
CA VAL A 364 12.50 27.73 -12.99
C VAL A 364 12.11 28.73 -11.89
N ALA A 365 11.52 29.87 -12.27
CA ALA A 365 10.99 30.84 -11.33
C ALA A 365 9.72 30.37 -10.59
N GLN A 366 8.92 29.50 -11.21
CA GLN A 366 7.70 28.90 -10.63
C GLN A 366 8.03 27.63 -9.82
N ALA A 367 8.85 26.72 -10.37
CA ALA A 367 9.30 25.51 -9.68
C ALA A 367 10.24 25.82 -8.50
N GLY A 368 10.86 27.00 -8.52
CA GLY A 368 11.95 27.36 -7.62
C GLY A 368 13.24 26.60 -7.94
N ASN A 369 14.31 26.97 -7.25
CA ASN A 369 15.58 26.22 -7.35
C ASN A 369 15.45 24.92 -6.53
N VAL A 370 15.10 23.82 -7.21
CA VAL A 370 15.13 22.46 -6.64
C VAL A 370 16.59 22.13 -6.27
N ASN A 371 16.87 22.00 -4.97
CA ASN A 371 18.21 21.85 -4.39
C ASN A 371 19.13 23.08 -4.55
N GLN A 372 18.86 24.15 -3.78
CA GLN A 372 19.69 25.37 -3.75
C GLN A 372 21.15 25.16 -3.31
N ALA A 373 21.44 24.04 -2.65
CA ALA A 373 22.79 23.62 -2.26
C ALA A 373 23.15 22.32 -2.99
N PRO A 374 24.44 22.08 -3.28
CA PRO A 374 24.88 20.75 -3.69
C PRO A 374 24.32 19.71 -2.73
N ILE A 375 23.91 18.55 -3.24
CA ILE A 375 23.63 17.39 -2.39
C ILE A 375 24.92 17.08 -1.63
N THR A 376 25.01 17.57 -0.40
CA THR A 376 26.13 17.30 0.48
C THR A 376 25.84 16.01 1.24
N ALA A 377 26.88 15.29 1.62
CA ALA A 377 26.74 14.07 2.43
C ALA A 377 26.04 14.31 3.80
N ALA A 378 25.89 15.57 4.22
CA ALA A 378 25.18 15.95 5.44
C ALA A 378 23.64 15.97 5.28
N GLY A 379 23.11 16.03 4.05
CA GLY A 379 21.67 16.12 3.78
C GLY A 379 20.99 17.37 4.38
N PRO A 380 19.70 17.60 4.10
CA PRO A 380 18.91 18.57 4.85
C PRO A 380 18.69 18.10 6.29
N TYR A 381 18.91 18.97 7.29
CA TYR A 381 18.70 18.65 8.71
C TYR A 381 17.22 18.62 9.13
N VAL A 382 16.33 19.16 8.31
CA VAL A 382 14.88 19.19 8.54
C VAL A 382 14.20 18.98 7.19
N VAL A 383 13.38 17.92 7.10
CA VAL A 383 12.53 17.63 5.94
C VAL A 383 11.08 17.92 6.35
N PRO A 384 10.39 18.88 5.70
CA PRO A 384 8.98 19.14 5.98
C PRO A 384 8.13 17.87 5.84
N GLY A 385 7.30 17.56 6.85
CA GLY A 385 6.42 16.38 6.88
C GLY A 385 7.00 15.12 7.53
N GLU A 386 8.32 15.02 7.74
CA GLU A 386 8.95 13.85 8.41
C GLU A 386 8.81 13.90 9.95
N LEU A 387 8.32 15.02 10.48
CA LEU A 387 8.15 15.26 11.92
C LEU A 387 6.82 14.74 12.48
N ASP A 388 5.88 14.32 11.64
CA ASP A 388 4.46 14.25 12.02
C ASP A 388 4.03 12.94 12.71
N LEU A 389 4.88 11.90 12.78
CA LEU A 389 4.64 10.67 13.58
C LEU A 389 5.88 10.25 14.39
N THR A 390 6.82 9.51 13.78
CA THR A 390 7.89 8.83 14.52
C THR A 390 8.88 9.79 15.18
N GLN A 391 9.16 10.94 14.57
CA GLN A 391 10.02 11.97 15.15
C GLN A 391 9.28 12.85 16.18
N ALA A 392 7.94 12.95 16.13
CA ALA A 392 7.16 13.57 17.22
C ALA A 392 7.26 12.74 18.51
N GLU A 393 7.29 11.41 18.38
CA GLU A 393 7.40 10.50 19.53
C GLU A 393 8.84 10.39 20.07
N ASN A 394 9.85 10.43 19.20
CA ASN A 394 11.24 10.08 19.56
C ASN A 394 12.25 11.25 19.47
N GLY A 395 11.83 12.41 18.92
CA GLY A 395 12.69 13.56 18.66
C GLY A 395 13.58 13.39 17.41
N PRO A 396 14.20 14.48 16.92
CA PRO A 396 15.06 14.44 15.73
C PRO A 396 16.40 13.73 16.02
N LEU A 397 16.78 12.77 15.18
CA LEU A 397 18.11 12.14 15.21
C LEU A 397 19.13 13.04 14.51
N GLN A 398 20.11 13.57 15.27
CA GLN A 398 21.03 14.61 14.76
C GLN A 398 22.36 14.10 14.18
N THR A 399 22.63 12.80 14.17
CA THR A 399 23.92 12.27 13.69
C THR A 399 23.75 11.29 12.53
N PRO A 400 24.50 11.41 11.42
CA PRO A 400 24.39 10.52 10.25
C PRO A 400 25.29 9.26 10.33
N SER A 401 25.80 8.88 11.51
CA SER A 401 26.73 7.75 11.66
C SER A 401 26.05 6.38 11.50
N TYR A 402 26.80 5.33 11.16
CA TYR A 402 26.23 3.97 11.10
C TYR A 402 25.66 3.50 12.45
N THR A 403 26.19 4.02 13.57
CA THR A 403 25.69 3.78 14.93
C THR A 403 24.33 4.40 15.21
N SER A 404 23.92 5.46 14.50
CA SER A 404 22.58 6.04 14.60
C SER A 404 21.60 5.46 13.56
N ARG A 405 22.07 4.65 12.62
CA ARG A 405 21.26 3.95 11.59
C ARG A 405 20.91 2.51 12.00
N GLY A 406 20.62 2.29 13.28
CA GLY A 406 20.16 1.00 13.80
C GLY A 406 21.24 0.04 14.29
N TYR A 407 22.53 0.40 14.25
CA TYR A 407 23.56 -0.40 14.93
C TYR A 407 23.51 -0.16 16.44
N TYR A 408 22.77 -1.00 17.15
CA TYR A 408 22.90 -1.17 18.59
C TYR A 408 24.02 -2.19 18.87
N PRO A 409 25.16 -1.79 19.47
CA PRO A 409 26.16 -2.75 19.92
C PRO A 409 25.60 -3.53 21.12
N LEU A 410 24.75 -4.51 20.85
CA LEU A 410 24.53 -5.58 21.81
C LEU A 410 25.89 -6.27 21.99
N ALA A 411 26.36 -6.41 23.24
CA ALA A 411 27.53 -7.20 23.55
C ALA A 411 27.36 -8.55 22.83
N TYR A 412 28.26 -8.87 21.91
CA TYR A 412 28.24 -10.08 21.12
C TYR A 412 28.04 -11.29 22.05
N GLN A 413 26.82 -11.80 22.13
CA GLN A 413 26.54 -13.12 22.64
C GLN A 413 26.71 -14.02 21.43
N PRO A 414 27.81 -14.79 21.29
CA PRO A 414 27.95 -15.69 20.18
C PRO A 414 26.71 -16.57 20.12
N PHE A 415 26.01 -16.52 18.99
CA PHE A 415 25.06 -17.55 18.60
C PHE A 415 25.76 -18.89 18.82
N ARG A 416 25.34 -19.65 19.84
CA ARG A 416 25.79 -21.04 20.03
C ARG A 416 25.11 -21.88 18.95
N VAL A 417 25.55 -21.73 17.70
CA VAL A 417 25.33 -22.76 16.70
C VAL A 417 26.28 -23.90 17.08
N ALA A 418 25.70 -25.05 17.43
CA ALA A 418 26.47 -26.24 17.73
C ALA A 418 27.36 -26.60 16.53
N SER A 419 28.67 -26.70 16.81
CA SER A 419 29.71 -27.41 16.07
C SER A 419 30.03 -27.00 14.61
N GLN A 420 31.29 -26.52 14.44
CA GLN A 420 32.24 -26.68 13.31
C GLN A 420 32.84 -25.35 12.80
N PRO A 421 34.11 -25.34 12.32
CA PRO A 421 35.13 -24.36 12.72
C PRO A 421 35.15 -23.08 11.88
N GLN A 422 35.42 -21.96 12.56
CA GLN A 422 35.56 -20.64 11.95
C GLN A 422 36.90 -20.52 11.22
N VAL A 423 36.86 -20.08 9.96
CA VAL A 423 38.00 -19.56 9.22
C VAL A 423 38.29 -18.15 9.74
N MET A 424 39.47 -17.94 10.34
CA MET A 424 39.96 -16.61 10.68
C MET A 424 40.38 -15.87 9.40
N VAL A 425 39.78 -14.71 9.14
CA VAL A 425 40.29 -13.75 8.16
C VAL A 425 41.29 -12.83 8.89
N GLY A 426 42.57 -12.95 8.55
CA GLY A 426 43.62 -12.07 9.06
C GLY A 426 43.53 -10.67 8.45
N THR A 427 43.67 -9.63 9.29
CA THR A 427 43.79 -8.24 8.85
C THR A 427 45.18 -7.97 8.24
N PRO A 428 45.30 -7.21 7.14
CA PRO A 428 46.60 -6.81 6.60
C PRO A 428 47.29 -5.81 7.53
N SER A 429 48.45 -6.19 8.07
CA SER A 429 49.40 -5.28 8.70
C SER A 429 50.15 -4.49 7.62
N GLY A 430 49.75 -3.24 7.39
CA GLY A 430 50.52 -2.26 6.62
C GLY A 430 51.32 -1.36 7.56
N THR A 431 52.62 -1.58 7.60
CA THR A 431 53.65 -0.89 8.39
C THR A 431 53.81 0.59 8.03
N THR A 432 54.01 1.44 9.05
CA THR A 432 54.69 2.75 8.91
C THR A 432 56.09 2.70 9.54
N SER A 433 57.01 3.35 8.82
CA SER A 433 58.36 3.87 9.19
C SER A 433 59.52 2.90 9.44
N GLY A 434 60.47 2.99 8.51
CA GLY A 434 61.88 2.59 8.56
C GLY A 434 62.57 3.13 7.31
#